data_AF-A0A524PRG9-F1
#
_entry.id   AF-A0A524PRG9-F1
#
_cell.length_a   1.000
_cell.length_b   1.000
_cell.length_c   1.000
_cell.angle_alpha   90.00
_cell.angle_beta   90.00
_cell.angle_gamma   90.00
#
_symmetry.space_group_name_H-M   'P 1'
#
loop_
_entity.id
_entity.type
_entity.pdbx_description
1 polymer ?
#
loop_
_entity_poly.entity_id
_entity_poly.type
_entity_poly.pdbx_seq_one_letter_code
_entity_poly.pdbx_strand_id
1 'polypeptide(L)'
;MTNPIIGILKTLFLFIRKRVQFDRNAVDREIEMPDGKSFRIFRRISILVPPGTPQPGAYFWVRFKPKNMGIDENIRFSRLPMMVFMGFRGFRSKYWAVDHETGVCLGLYEWQTLEDAENYSTSIAMRFMTKRSFPESIKYGIVD
;
A
#
# COMPACT_ATOMS: atom_id res chain seq x y z
N MET A 1 13.48 -7.78 9.69
CA MET A 1 13.27 -7.92 8.22
C MET A 1 12.25 -9.01 7.95
N THR A 2 11.09 -8.67 7.36
CA THR A 2 10.03 -9.65 7.05
C THR A 2 10.37 -10.41 5.76
N ASN A 3 10.47 -11.74 5.85
CA ASN A 3 10.76 -12.61 4.71
C ASN A 3 9.57 -12.62 3.71
N PRO A 4 9.78 -12.32 2.41
CA PRO A 4 8.70 -12.27 1.43
C PRO A 4 7.93 -13.59 1.25
N ILE A 5 8.57 -14.75 1.47
CA ILE A 5 7.91 -16.07 1.44
C ILE A 5 6.89 -16.17 2.59
N ILE A 6 7.29 -15.77 3.80
CA ILE A 6 6.40 -15.73 4.97
C ILE A 6 5.24 -14.76 4.72
N GLY A 7 5.52 -13.61 4.09
CA GLY A 7 4.51 -12.64 3.67
C GLY A 7 3.46 -13.28 2.75
N ILE A 8 3.90 -13.97 1.70
CA ILE A 8 3.01 -14.67 0.76
C ILE A 8 2.16 -15.73 1.47
N LEU A 9 2.78 -16.60 2.28
CA LEU A 9 2.06 -17.64 3.02
C LEU A 9 0.98 -17.05 3.94
N LYS A 10 1.29 -15.97 4.66
CA LYS A 10 0.31 -15.27 5.49
C LYS A 10 -0.81 -14.65 4.66
N THR A 11 -0.49 -14.04 3.52
CA THR A 11 -1.51 -13.51 2.60
C THR A 11 -2.44 -14.58 2.08
N LEU A 12 -1.92 -15.74 1.68
CA LEU A 12 -2.74 -16.88 1.25
C LEU A 12 -3.71 -17.29 2.36
N PHE A 13 -3.24 -17.35 3.60
CA PHE A 13 -4.09 -17.66 4.75
C PHE A 13 -5.15 -16.60 5.02
N LEU A 14 -4.86 -15.31 4.81
CA LEU A 14 -5.86 -14.24 4.89
C LEU A 14 -6.98 -14.45 3.86
N PHE A 15 -6.64 -14.87 2.63
CA PHE A 15 -7.63 -15.20 1.61
C PHE A 15 -8.44 -16.45 1.96
N ILE A 16 -7.78 -17.53 2.38
CA ILE A 16 -8.44 -18.78 2.81
C ILE A 16 -9.44 -18.50 3.94
N ARG A 17 -9.07 -17.65 4.89
CA ARG A 17 -9.94 -17.22 6.00
C ARG A 17 -10.92 -16.09 5.65
N LYS A 18 -11.00 -15.68 4.38
CA LYS A 18 -11.86 -14.59 3.89
C LYS A 18 -11.70 -13.28 4.69
N ARG A 19 -10.48 -12.99 5.15
CA ARG A 19 -10.17 -11.78 5.94
C ARG A 19 -9.80 -10.57 5.10
N VAL A 20 -9.64 -10.73 3.78
CA VAL A 20 -9.33 -9.63 2.87
C VAL A 20 -10.63 -9.03 2.34
N GLN A 21 -10.85 -7.75 2.60
CA GLN A 21 -11.96 -7.00 2.02
C GLN A 21 -11.45 -6.12 0.89
N PHE A 22 -12.16 -6.17 -0.25
CA PHE A 22 -11.99 -5.23 -1.34
C PHE A 22 -13.09 -4.19 -1.25
N ASP A 23 -12.71 -2.95 -1.05
CA ASP A 23 -13.68 -1.85 -0.96
C ASP A 23 -13.83 -1.20 -2.34
N ARG A 24 -14.91 -1.58 -3.03
CA ARG A 24 -15.26 -1.03 -4.33
C ARG A 24 -15.87 0.37 -4.23
N ASN A 25 -16.42 0.74 -3.08
CA ASN A 25 -17.06 2.05 -2.89
C ASN A 25 -16.03 3.18 -2.81
N ALA A 26 -14.78 2.85 -2.47
CA ALA A 26 -13.67 3.79 -2.46
C ALA A 26 -13.07 4.06 -3.85
N VAL A 27 -13.32 3.21 -4.85
CA VAL A 27 -12.78 3.39 -6.20
C VAL A 27 -13.38 4.64 -6.84
N ASP A 28 -12.58 5.32 -7.67
CA ASP A 28 -12.86 6.59 -8.35
C ASP A 28 -13.03 7.81 -7.43
N ARG A 29 -13.05 7.63 -6.11
CA ARG A 29 -12.90 8.75 -5.17
C ARG A 29 -11.49 9.31 -5.21
N GLU A 30 -11.38 10.58 -4.80
CA GLU A 30 -10.11 11.28 -4.73
C GLU A 30 -9.54 11.31 -3.31
N ILE A 31 -8.22 11.27 -3.22
CA ILE A 31 -7.46 11.57 -2.01
C ILE A 31 -6.72 12.88 -2.25
N GLU A 32 -7.14 13.92 -1.56
CA GLU A 32 -6.38 15.17 -1.46
C GLU A 32 -5.35 15.04 -0.33
N MET A 33 -4.11 15.35 -0.65
CA MET A 33 -2.99 15.31 0.29
C MET A 33 -2.67 16.72 0.80
N PRO A 34 -1.98 16.86 1.94
CA PRO A 34 -1.71 18.18 2.55
C PRO A 34 -0.94 19.18 1.66
N ASP A 35 -0.24 18.71 0.63
CA ASP A 35 0.45 19.56 -0.36
C ASP A 35 -0.44 19.95 -1.55
N GLY A 36 -1.76 19.79 -1.44
CA GLY A 36 -2.76 20.15 -2.45
C GLY A 36 -2.86 19.20 -3.65
N LYS A 37 -2.13 18.08 -3.63
CA LYS A 37 -2.17 17.09 -4.72
C LYS A 37 -3.31 16.10 -4.53
N SER A 38 -4.11 15.92 -5.59
CA SER A 38 -5.18 14.93 -5.62
C SER A 38 -4.76 13.66 -6.37
N PHE A 39 -5.27 12.51 -5.92
CA PHE A 39 -5.04 11.21 -6.54
C PHE A 39 -6.34 10.41 -6.61
N ARG A 40 -6.67 9.86 -7.77
CA ARG A 40 -7.86 9.02 -7.95
C ARG A 40 -7.59 7.59 -7.51
N ILE A 41 -8.40 7.06 -6.59
CA ILE A 41 -8.29 5.70 -6.07
C ILE A 41 -8.69 4.70 -7.15
N PHE A 42 -7.85 3.71 -7.42
CA PHE A 42 -8.17 2.59 -8.30
C PHE A 42 -8.25 1.24 -7.57
N ARG A 43 -7.82 1.19 -6.31
CA ARG A 43 -7.96 0.02 -5.44
C ARG A 43 -7.93 0.42 -3.98
N ARG A 44 -8.78 -0.22 -3.18
CA ARG A 44 -8.64 -0.25 -1.72
C ARG A 44 -8.82 -1.67 -1.22
N ILE A 45 -7.96 -2.07 -0.28
CA ILE A 45 -8.17 -3.29 0.49
C ILE A 45 -7.99 -3.03 1.98
N SER A 46 -8.65 -3.81 2.81
CA SER A 46 -8.50 -3.84 4.26
C SER A 46 -8.49 -5.28 4.77
N ILE A 47 -7.87 -5.48 5.92
CA ILE A 47 -7.88 -6.74 6.64
C ILE A 47 -8.94 -6.68 7.73
N LEU A 48 -9.89 -7.60 7.69
CA LEU A 48 -10.84 -7.84 8.78
C LEU A 48 -10.06 -8.27 10.01
N VAL A 49 -10.22 -7.54 11.11
CA VAL A 49 -9.59 -7.83 12.40
C VAL A 49 -10.61 -8.27 13.45
N PRO A 50 -10.18 -8.99 14.50
CA PRO A 50 -11.08 -9.35 15.59
C PRO A 50 -11.71 -8.11 16.25
N PRO A 51 -12.93 -8.23 16.79
CA PRO A 51 -13.52 -7.21 17.65
C PRO A 51 -12.57 -6.82 18.79
N GLY A 52 -12.56 -5.53 19.15
CA GLY A 52 -11.69 -5.00 20.20
C GLY A 52 -10.24 -4.75 19.77
N THR A 53 -9.86 -5.05 18.53
CA THR A 53 -8.55 -4.63 18.01
C THR A 53 -8.50 -3.10 17.94
N PRO A 54 -7.46 -2.44 18.47
CA PRO A 54 -7.31 -0.99 18.38
C PRO A 54 -7.33 -0.47 16.95
N GLN A 55 -7.68 0.81 16.80
CA GLN A 55 -7.54 1.52 15.53
C GLN A 55 -6.08 1.50 15.05
N PRO A 56 -5.84 1.72 13.74
CA PRO A 56 -4.48 1.90 13.24
C PRO A 56 -3.75 2.98 14.03
N GLY A 57 -2.53 2.68 14.48
CA GLY A 57 -1.69 3.60 15.25
C GLY A 57 -0.59 4.27 14.42
N ALA A 58 -0.61 4.09 13.10
CA ALA A 58 0.22 4.85 12.17
C ALA A 58 -0.28 4.72 10.72
N TYR A 59 0.02 5.74 9.94
CA TYR A 59 -0.18 5.83 8.51
C TYR A 59 1.18 5.94 7.81
N PHE A 60 1.37 5.18 6.74
CA PHE A 60 2.52 5.32 5.86
C PHE A 60 2.01 5.75 4.49
N TRP A 61 2.54 6.85 3.94
CA TRP A 61 2.25 7.27 2.57
C TRP A 61 3.51 7.17 1.72
N VAL A 62 3.36 6.78 0.46
CA VAL A 62 4.44 6.80 -0.54
C VAL A 62 3.91 7.27 -1.86
N ARG A 63 4.66 8.15 -2.51
CA ARG A 63 4.47 8.56 -3.88
C ARG A 63 5.65 8.12 -4.70
N PHE A 64 5.38 7.70 -5.93
CA PHE A 64 6.41 7.31 -6.87
C PHE A 64 5.89 7.37 -8.30
N LYS A 65 6.78 7.61 -9.26
CA LYS A 65 6.46 7.45 -10.68
C LYS A 65 7.07 6.13 -11.17
N PRO A 66 6.26 5.15 -11.61
CA PRO A 66 6.81 3.89 -12.07
C PRO A 66 7.64 4.08 -13.35
N LYS A 67 8.77 3.37 -13.44
CA LYS A 67 9.68 3.38 -14.58
C LYS A 67 9.31 2.23 -15.53
N ASN A 68 9.45 2.46 -16.83
CA ASN A 68 9.24 1.47 -17.90
C ASN A 68 7.83 0.82 -17.91
N MET A 69 6.81 1.48 -17.36
CA MET A 69 5.44 0.98 -17.42
C MET A 69 4.43 2.13 -17.46
N GLY A 70 3.33 1.93 -18.19
CA GLY A 70 2.20 2.85 -18.19
C GLY A 70 1.33 2.73 -16.92
N ILE A 71 0.41 3.67 -16.72
CA ILE A 71 -0.50 3.68 -15.55
C ILE A 71 -1.32 2.38 -15.48
N ASP A 72 -1.96 1.98 -16.58
CA ASP A 72 -2.79 0.77 -16.62
C ASP A 72 -1.99 -0.51 -16.36
N GLU A 73 -0.75 -0.54 -16.84
CA GLU A 73 0.17 -1.64 -16.56
C GLU A 73 0.51 -1.68 -15.07
N ASN A 74 0.80 -0.53 -14.45
CA ASN A 74 1.08 -0.45 -13.01
C ASN A 74 -0.15 -0.84 -12.17
N ILE A 75 -1.35 -0.44 -12.60
CA ILE A 75 -2.62 -0.84 -11.96
C ILE A 75 -2.75 -2.36 -11.97
N ARG A 76 -2.51 -3.02 -13.11
CA ARG A 76 -2.55 -4.49 -13.21
C ARG A 76 -1.45 -5.14 -12.37
N PHE A 77 -0.20 -4.67 -12.53
CA PHE A 77 0.99 -5.20 -11.88
C PHE A 77 0.93 -5.09 -10.36
N SER A 78 0.33 -4.03 -9.83
CA SER A 78 0.29 -3.76 -8.38
C SER A 78 -0.41 -4.83 -7.54
N ARG A 79 -1.11 -5.81 -8.15
CA ARG A 79 -1.61 -7.02 -7.49
C ARG A 79 -0.50 -7.99 -7.08
N LEU A 80 0.62 -8.03 -7.79
CA LEU A 80 1.74 -8.91 -7.47
C LEU A 80 2.44 -8.52 -6.15
N PRO A 81 2.94 -7.28 -5.97
CA PRO A 81 3.55 -6.89 -4.70
C PRO A 81 2.55 -6.86 -3.54
N MET A 82 1.26 -6.70 -3.82
CA MET A 82 0.18 -6.81 -2.83
C MET A 82 0.20 -8.15 -2.10
N MET A 83 0.48 -9.25 -2.81
CA MET A 83 0.56 -10.58 -2.20
C MET A 83 1.67 -10.72 -1.15
N VAL A 84 2.69 -9.85 -1.20
CA VAL A 84 3.81 -9.87 -0.27
C VAL A 84 3.52 -9.07 0.99
N PHE A 85 3.18 -7.78 0.84
CA PHE A 85 3.09 -6.89 1.99
C PHE A 85 1.82 -7.07 2.83
N MET A 86 0.74 -7.64 2.28
CA MET A 86 -0.48 -7.91 3.06
C MET A 86 -0.23 -8.87 4.23
N GLY A 87 0.75 -9.77 4.10
CA GLY A 87 1.15 -10.69 5.15
C GLY A 87 2.17 -10.11 6.14
N PHE A 88 2.57 -8.85 5.97
CA PHE A 88 3.47 -8.21 6.93
C PHE A 88 2.75 -7.94 8.24
N ARG A 89 3.51 -8.01 9.34
CA ARG A 89 2.99 -7.76 10.68
C ARG A 89 2.39 -6.35 10.73
N GLY A 90 1.23 -6.23 11.36
CA GLY A 90 0.57 -4.95 11.57
C GLY A 90 -0.14 -4.35 10.36
N PHE A 91 -0.08 -4.96 9.17
CA PHE A 91 -0.75 -4.41 7.99
C PHE A 91 -2.27 -4.38 8.19
N ARG A 92 -2.90 -3.20 8.03
CA ARG A 92 -4.35 -3.00 8.23
C ARG A 92 -5.10 -2.75 6.94
N SER A 93 -4.63 -1.82 6.13
CA SER A 93 -5.28 -1.47 4.88
C SER A 93 -4.32 -0.78 3.92
N LYS A 94 -4.75 -0.66 2.67
CA LYS A 94 -4.05 0.15 1.69
C LYS A 94 -5.01 0.74 0.66
N TYR A 95 -4.78 2.01 0.34
CA TYR A 95 -5.26 2.66 -0.87
C TYR A 95 -4.16 2.67 -1.93
N TRP A 96 -4.56 2.41 -3.16
CA TRP A 96 -3.76 2.71 -4.33
C TRP A 96 -4.50 3.76 -5.13
N ALA A 97 -3.83 4.87 -5.37
CA ALA A 97 -4.35 5.96 -6.15
C ALA A 97 -3.31 6.44 -7.16
N VAL A 98 -3.76 7.17 -8.17
CA VAL A 98 -2.89 7.71 -9.21
C VAL A 98 -3.40 9.07 -9.65
N ASP A 99 -2.45 9.96 -9.91
CA ASP A 99 -2.67 11.17 -10.67
C ASP A 99 -2.50 10.79 -12.15
N HIS A 100 -3.59 10.83 -12.90
CA HIS A 100 -3.60 10.43 -14.31
C HIS A 100 -2.90 11.43 -15.24
N GLU A 101 -2.75 12.69 -14.81
CA GLU A 101 -2.08 13.72 -15.60
C GLU A 101 -0.56 13.56 -15.49
N THR A 102 -0.05 13.37 -14.27
CA THR A 102 1.41 13.30 -14.03
C THR A 102 1.96 11.87 -14.08
N GLY A 103 1.09 10.87 -13.91
CA GLY A 103 1.43 9.45 -13.76
C GLY A 103 2.04 9.10 -12.40
N VAL A 104 1.98 10.01 -11.42
CA VAL A 104 2.45 9.74 -10.06
C VAL A 104 1.45 8.87 -9.34
N CYS A 105 1.93 7.77 -8.78
CA CYS A 105 1.13 6.86 -7.98
C CYS A 105 1.25 7.20 -6.50
N LEU A 106 0.16 7.06 -5.76
CA LEU A 106 0.08 7.16 -4.30
C LEU A 106 -0.27 5.79 -3.71
N GLY A 107 0.49 5.37 -2.71
CA GLY A 107 0.11 4.30 -1.79
C GLY A 107 -0.08 4.87 -0.39
N LEU A 108 -1.28 4.75 0.17
CA LEU A 108 -1.57 5.13 1.56
C LEU A 108 -1.88 3.85 2.34
N TYR A 109 -1.15 3.61 3.43
CA TYR A 109 -1.20 2.38 4.21
C TYR A 109 -1.58 2.72 5.63
N GLU A 110 -2.39 1.85 6.23
CA GLU A 110 -2.68 1.86 7.65
C GLU A 110 -1.92 0.69 8.31
N TRP A 111 -1.27 0.98 9.42
CA TRP A 111 -0.52 0.02 10.22
C TRP A 111 -1.03 -0.03 11.66
N GLN A 112 -0.89 -1.18 12.30
CA GLN A 112 -1.35 -1.38 13.67
C GLN A 112 -0.58 -0.51 14.66
N THR A 113 0.72 -0.34 14.45
CA THR A 113 1.61 0.47 15.27
C THR A 113 2.57 1.29 14.39
N LEU A 114 3.15 2.34 14.98
CA LEU A 114 4.25 3.09 14.39
C LEU A 114 5.43 2.18 14.01
N GLU A 115 5.82 1.27 14.90
CA GLU A 115 6.92 0.32 14.67
C GLU A 115 6.65 -0.56 13.43
N ASP A 116 5.40 -0.99 13.19
CA ASP A 116 5.05 -1.78 12.01
C ASP A 116 5.19 -0.94 10.71
N ALA A 117 4.86 0.36 10.74
CA ALA A 117 5.05 1.28 9.62
C ALA A 117 6.54 1.58 9.35
N GLU A 118 7.35 1.78 10.39
CA GLU A 118 8.80 1.97 10.29
C GLU A 118 9.48 0.72 9.72
N ASN A 119 9.10 -0.46 10.19
CA ASN A 119 9.56 -1.74 9.64
C ASN A 119 9.18 -1.90 8.15
N TYR A 120 8.01 -1.42 7.74
CA TYR A 120 7.62 -1.42 6.33
C TYR A 120 8.51 -0.50 5.49
N SER A 121 8.86 0.69 5.99
CA SER A 121 9.66 1.70 5.28
C SER A 121 11.03 1.17 4.83
N THR A 122 11.62 0.25 5.60
CA THR A 122 12.92 -0.37 5.34
C THR A 122 12.82 -1.76 4.68
N SER A 123 11.61 -2.21 4.34
CA SER A 123 11.34 -3.57 3.87
C SER A 123 11.81 -3.85 2.44
N ILE A 124 11.87 -5.15 2.09
CA ILE A 124 12.10 -5.62 0.72
C ILE A 124 11.05 -5.06 -0.26
N ALA A 125 9.81 -4.86 0.19
CA ALA A 125 8.74 -4.32 -0.64
C ALA A 125 9.00 -2.85 -1.01
N MET A 126 9.49 -2.05 -0.05
CA MET A 126 9.91 -0.67 -0.29
C MET A 126 11.15 -0.60 -1.18
N ARG A 127 12.18 -1.42 -0.93
CA ARG A 127 13.36 -1.51 -1.81
C ARG A 127 12.98 -1.87 -3.25
N PHE A 128 12.05 -2.81 -3.42
CA PHE A 128 11.51 -3.18 -4.73
C PHE A 128 10.72 -2.04 -5.39
N MET A 129 9.97 -1.25 -4.61
CA MET A 129 9.28 -0.06 -5.10
C MET A 129 10.25 1.02 -5.56
N THR A 130 11.26 1.34 -4.76
CA THR A 130 12.32 2.29 -5.10
C THR A 130 12.98 1.90 -6.43
N LYS A 131 13.40 0.62 -6.58
CA LYS A 131 14.08 0.14 -7.78
C LYS A 131 13.25 0.27 -9.06
N ARG A 132 11.93 0.10 -8.98
CA ARG A 132 11.03 0.20 -10.15
C ARG A 132 10.53 1.61 -10.43
N SER A 133 10.94 2.59 -9.65
CA SER A 133 10.51 3.98 -9.80
C SER A 133 11.53 4.78 -10.61
N PHE A 134 11.11 5.87 -11.24
CA PHE A 134 12.07 6.86 -11.75
C PHE A 134 12.93 7.35 -10.57
N PRO A 135 14.25 7.52 -10.76
CA PRO A 135 15.12 8.12 -9.75
C PRO A 135 14.50 9.41 -9.20
N GLU A 136 14.64 9.66 -7.89
CA GLU A 136 14.14 10.86 -7.19
C GLU A 136 12.61 11.05 -7.15
N SER A 137 11.84 10.27 -7.89
CA SER A 137 10.38 10.35 -7.86
C SER A 137 9.77 9.77 -6.58
N ILE A 138 10.51 8.92 -5.86
CA ILE A 138 10.01 8.27 -4.66
C ILE A 138 10.11 9.20 -3.45
N LYS A 139 8.98 9.43 -2.81
CA LYS A 139 8.88 10.18 -1.54
C LYS A 139 7.93 9.45 -0.63
N TYR A 140 8.25 9.34 0.65
CA TYR A 140 7.38 8.70 1.62
C TYR A 140 7.48 9.39 2.97
N GLY A 141 6.50 9.13 3.83
CA GLY A 141 6.47 9.61 5.21
C GLY A 141 5.60 8.71 6.08
N ILE A 142 5.77 8.86 7.38
CA ILE A 142 4.99 8.19 8.42
C ILE A 142 4.34 9.25 9.30
N VAL A 143 3.10 9.02 9.69
CA VAL A 143 2.34 9.86 10.63
C VAL A 143 1.70 8.92 11.65
N ASP A 144 1.78 9.24 12.93
CA ASP A 144 1.18 8.48 14.05
C ASP A 144 -0.26 8.92 14.36
#